data_AF-F2TUF5-F1
#
_entry.id   AF-F2TUF5-F1
#
_cell.length_a   1.000
_cell.length_b   1.000
_cell.length_c   1.000
_cell.angle_alpha   90.00
_cell.angle_beta   90.00
_cell.angle_gamma   90.00
#
_symmetry.space_group_name_H-M   'P 1'
#
loop_
_entity.id
_entity.type
_entity.pdbx_description
1 polymer ?
#
loop_
_entity_poly.entity_id
_entity_poly.type
_entity_poly.pdbx_seq_one_letter_code
_entity_poly.pdbx_strand_id
1 'polypeptide(L)'
;MSSSAAAGQQPPRPQSSANAPTYFETQREELVREIALSLEQVLQNINRLNRNLESVITVGNEFSSVEALWSQFETVMGLGNNNNNNDIDNDNDNDNDNENENEGHGEGAQHDDHDHEDGERGRGH
;
A
#
# COMPACT_ATOMS: atom_id res chain seq x y z
N MET A 1 59.34 -64.91 8.83
CA MET A 1 58.42 -63.99 9.51
C MET A 1 58.43 -62.67 8.77
N SER A 2 57.43 -62.42 7.91
CA SER A 2 57.13 -61.08 7.38
C SER A 2 55.65 -61.05 7.01
N SER A 3 54.81 -60.62 7.95
CA SER A 3 53.40 -60.35 7.75
C SER A 3 53.26 -58.92 7.23
N SER A 4 52.97 -58.77 5.93
CA SER A 4 52.66 -57.47 5.32
C SER A 4 51.22 -57.09 5.64
N ALA A 5 51.05 -55.91 6.25
CA ALA A 5 49.77 -55.39 6.72
C ALA A 5 48.83 -55.11 5.55
N ALA A 6 47.66 -55.75 5.56
CA ALA A 6 46.55 -55.45 4.66
C ALA A 6 45.97 -54.07 5.03
N ALA A 7 46.21 -53.09 4.17
CA ALA A 7 45.54 -51.79 4.22
C ALA A 7 44.04 -52.00 3.97
N GLY A 8 43.24 -51.84 5.03
CA GLY A 8 41.78 -51.87 4.92
C GLY A 8 41.29 -50.69 4.10
N GLN A 9 40.74 -50.95 2.91
CA GLN A 9 39.88 -50.01 2.20
C GLN A 9 38.68 -49.65 3.11
N GLN A 10 38.61 -48.40 3.57
CA GLN A 10 37.37 -47.83 4.06
C GLN A 10 36.42 -47.59 2.87
N PRO A 11 35.16 -48.03 2.93
CA PRO A 11 34.18 -47.72 1.90
C PRO A 11 33.88 -46.21 1.88
N PRO A 12 33.54 -45.63 0.71
CA PRO A 12 33.21 -44.22 0.60
C PRO A 12 31.98 -43.95 1.49
N ARG A 13 32.11 -43.00 2.42
CA ARG A 13 30.96 -42.46 3.15
C ARG A 13 30.01 -41.85 2.12
N PRO A 14 28.69 -42.17 2.14
CA PRO A 14 27.72 -41.49 1.30
C PRO A 14 27.67 -40.02 1.73
N GLN A 15 28.39 -39.17 1.02
CA GLN A 15 28.18 -37.74 1.05
C GLN A 15 26.94 -37.41 0.21
N SER A 16 26.18 -36.40 0.64
CA SER A 16 25.10 -35.71 -0.08
C SER A 16 23.75 -36.43 -0.28
N SER A 17 23.05 -36.80 0.79
CA SER A 17 21.57 -36.74 0.81
C SER A 17 21.03 -35.62 1.72
N ALA A 18 21.89 -34.89 2.42
CA ALA A 18 21.51 -33.86 3.39
C ALA A 18 20.94 -32.55 2.76
N ASN A 19 20.93 -32.43 1.43
CA ASN A 19 20.46 -31.24 0.71
C ASN A 19 19.17 -31.46 -0.09
N ALA A 20 18.59 -32.67 -0.08
CA ALA A 20 17.29 -32.88 -0.70
C ALA A 20 16.19 -32.40 0.27
N PRO A 21 15.25 -31.55 -0.17
CA PRO A 21 14.14 -31.14 0.67
C PRO A 21 13.39 -32.39 1.12
N THR A 22 13.12 -32.45 2.43
CA THR A 22 12.30 -33.52 2.98
C THR A 22 10.87 -33.36 2.49
N TYR A 23 10.07 -34.43 2.53
CA TYR A 23 8.65 -34.40 2.14
C TYR A 23 7.89 -33.19 2.74
N PHE A 24 8.15 -32.87 4.01
CA PHE A 24 7.52 -31.74 4.69
C PHE A 24 8.03 -30.38 4.21
N GLU A 25 9.28 -30.28 3.77
CA GLU A 25 9.82 -29.04 3.21
C GLU A 25 9.20 -28.76 1.83
N THR A 26 9.05 -29.79 0.99
CA THR A 26 8.35 -29.66 -0.30
C THR A 26 6.89 -29.26 -0.11
N GLN A 27 6.18 -29.88 0.85
CA GLN A 27 4.79 -29.53 1.14
C GLN A 27 4.66 -28.11 1.71
N ARG A 28 5.61 -27.69 2.55
CA ARG A 28 5.69 -26.32 3.06
C ARG A 28 5.87 -25.32 1.92
N GLU A 29 6.79 -25.59 0.99
CA GLU A 29 7.00 -24.72 -0.19
C GLU A 29 5.74 -24.62 -1.06
N GLU A 30 5.03 -25.72 -1.25
CA GLU A 30 3.76 -25.74 -2.00
C GLU A 30 2.68 -24.89 -1.32
N LEU A 31 2.48 -25.06 -0.01
CA LEU A 31 1.53 -24.26 0.76
C LEU A 31 1.91 -22.77 0.80
N VAL A 32 3.19 -22.45 0.94
CA VAL A 32 3.67 -21.06 0.91
C VAL A 32 3.43 -20.43 -0.45
N ARG A 33 3.63 -21.19 -1.53
CA ARG A 33 3.32 -20.75 -2.89
C ARG A 33 1.82 -20.50 -3.06
N GLU A 34 0.97 -21.40 -2.57
CA GLU A 34 -0.49 -21.23 -2.63
C GLU A 34 -0.94 -19.99 -1.83
N ILE A 35 -0.38 -19.78 -0.63
CA ILE A 35 -0.64 -18.57 0.17
C ILE A 35 -0.25 -17.32 -0.62
N ALA A 36 0.93 -17.30 -1.24
CA ALA A 36 1.39 -16.15 -2.03
C ALA A 36 0.43 -15.83 -3.18
N LEU A 37 -0.02 -16.85 -3.92
CA LEU A 37 -1.01 -16.70 -4.99
C LEU A 37 -2.36 -16.18 -4.46
N SER A 38 -2.80 -16.68 -3.31
CA SER A 38 -4.04 -16.22 -2.67
C SER A 38 -3.96 -14.76 -2.25
N LEU A 39 -2.80 -14.31 -1.76
CA LEU A 39 -2.57 -12.92 -1.37
C LEU A 39 -2.52 -12.00 -2.59
N GLU A 40 -1.90 -12.44 -3.68
CA GLU A 40 -1.92 -11.69 -4.95
C GLU A 40 -3.37 -11.51 -5.46
N GLN A 41 -4.19 -12.56 -5.38
CA GLN A 41 -5.61 -12.44 -5.71
C GLN A 41 -6.35 -11.46 -4.80
N VAL A 42 -6.07 -11.46 -3.49
CA VAL A 42 -6.66 -10.48 -2.56
C VAL A 42 -6.23 -9.06 -2.91
N LEU A 43 -4.97 -8.82 -3.26
CA LEU A 43 -4.49 -7.50 -3.68
C LEU A 43 -5.21 -7.04 -4.96
N GLN A 44 -5.36 -7.93 -5.95
CA GLN A 44 -6.13 -7.63 -7.16
C GLN A 44 -7.60 -7.31 -6.84
N ASN A 45 -8.21 -8.05 -5.91
CA ASN A 45 -9.58 -7.81 -5.47
C ASN A 45 -9.74 -6.45 -4.78
N ILE A 46 -8.79 -6.05 -3.92
CA ILE A 46 -8.80 -4.75 -3.25
C ILE A 46 -8.64 -3.61 -4.26
N ASN A 47 -7.72 -3.75 -5.22
CA ASN A 47 -7.54 -2.76 -6.29
C ASN A 47 -8.82 -2.60 -7.13
N ARG A 48 -9.51 -3.71 -7.44
CA ARG A 48 -10.79 -3.66 -8.13
C ARG A 48 -11.88 -3.00 -7.29
N LEU A 49 -11.96 -3.32 -6.00
CA LEU A 49 -12.91 -2.72 -5.08
C LEU A 49 -12.71 -1.20 -5.00
N ASN A 50 -11.46 -0.74 -4.89
CA ASN A 50 -11.14 0.68 -4.84
C ASN A 50 -11.66 1.42 -6.09
N ARG A 51 -11.37 0.90 -7.30
CA ARG A 51 -11.91 1.47 -8.56
C ARG A 51 -13.45 1.47 -8.60
N ASN A 52 -14.08 0.44 -8.04
CA ASN A 52 -15.54 0.41 -7.95
C ASN A 52 -16.07 1.51 -7.02
N LEU A 53 -15.39 1.79 -5.90
CA LEU A 53 -15.77 2.87 -4.99
C LEU A 53 -15.59 4.24 -5.65
N GLU A 54 -14.47 4.46 -6.35
CA GLU A 54 -14.25 5.68 -7.14
C GLU A 54 -15.35 5.89 -8.19
N SER A 55 -15.75 4.81 -8.88
CA SER A 55 -16.86 4.85 -9.83
C SER A 55 -18.18 5.20 -9.16
N VAL A 56 -18.48 4.63 -7.98
CA VAL A 56 -19.70 4.96 -7.22
C VAL A 56 -19.69 6.41 -6.74
N ILE A 57 -18.56 6.93 -6.27
CA ILE A 57 -18.40 8.34 -5.87
C ILE A 57 -18.63 9.26 -7.08
N THR A 58 -18.04 8.92 -8.22
CA THR A 58 -18.21 9.68 -9.47
C THR A 58 -19.69 9.76 -9.86
N VAL A 59 -20.40 8.63 -9.88
CA VAL A 59 -21.85 8.59 -10.15
C VAL A 59 -22.64 9.33 -9.06
N GLY A 60 -22.20 9.27 -7.81
CA GLY A 60 -22.77 10.05 -6.70
C GLY A 60 -22.74 11.56 -6.97
N ASN A 61 -21.62 12.07 -7.47
CA ASN A 61 -21.47 13.48 -7.81
C ASN A 61 -22.40 13.91 -8.97
N GLU A 62 -22.72 13.00 -9.90
CA GLU A 62 -23.66 13.30 -11.00
C GLU A 62 -25.09 13.61 -10.49
N PHE A 63 -25.45 13.16 -9.27
CA PHE A 63 -26.73 13.49 -8.65
C PHE A 63 -26.78 14.89 -7.98
N SER A 64 -25.67 15.62 -7.89
CA SER A 64 -25.66 16.99 -7.33
C SER A 64 -26.62 17.93 -8.07
N SER A 65 -26.74 17.78 -9.39
CA SER A 65 -27.72 18.54 -10.18
C SER A 65 -29.18 18.22 -9.80
N VAL A 66 -29.46 16.96 -9.43
CA VAL A 66 -30.79 16.51 -8.99
C VAL A 66 -31.08 17.03 -7.58
N GLU A 67 -30.09 17.04 -6.69
CA GLU A 67 -30.19 17.68 -5.37
C GLU A 67 -30.54 19.17 -5.48
N ALA A 68 -29.83 19.91 -6.34
CA ALA A 68 -30.11 21.32 -6.59
C ALA A 68 -31.54 21.55 -7.11
N LEU A 69 -32.04 20.65 -7.96
CA LEU A 69 -33.42 20.70 -8.44
C LEU A 69 -34.43 20.46 -7.32
N TRP A 70 -34.19 19.50 -6.42
CA TRP A 70 -35.05 19.27 -5.27
C TRP A 70 -35.02 20.44 -4.28
N SER A 71 -33.86 21.06 -4.07
CA SER A 71 -33.73 22.29 -3.27
C SER A 71 -34.53 23.45 -3.89
N GLN A 72 -34.46 23.62 -5.21
CA GLN A 72 -35.24 24.62 -5.92
C GLN A 72 -36.75 24.32 -5.85
N PHE A 73 -37.14 23.05 -5.94
CA PHE A 73 -38.52 22.63 -5.78
C PHE A 73 -39.04 22.91 -4.36
N GLU A 74 -38.27 22.56 -3.33
CA GLU A 74 -38.59 22.87 -1.93
C GLU A 74 -38.78 24.37 -1.73
N THR A 75 -37.85 25.17 -2.27
CA THR A 75 -37.92 26.63 -2.24
C THR A 75 -39.25 27.12 -2.84
N VAL A 76 -39.61 26.66 -4.05
CA VAL A 76 -40.86 27.05 -4.72
C VAL A 76 -42.12 26.60 -3.95
N MET A 77 -42.09 25.40 -3.37
CA MET A 77 -43.21 24.87 -2.57
C MET A 77 -43.33 25.59 -1.21
N GLY A 78 -42.22 25.98 -0.60
CA GLY A 78 -42.17 26.77 0.63
C GLY A 78 -42.61 28.22 0.41
N LEU A 79 -42.24 28.83 -0.71
CA LEU A 79 -42.70 30.16 -1.13
C LEU A 79 -44.22 30.22 -1.36
N GLY A 80 -44.83 29.14 -1.87
CA GLY A 80 -46.29 29.04 -2.00
C GLY A 80 -47.04 29.08 -0.66
N ASN A 81 -46.38 28.72 0.44
CA ASN A 81 -46.92 28.70 1.79
C ASN A 81 -46.54 29.96 2.61
N ASN A 82 -45.48 30.68 2.22
CA ASN A 82 -44.91 31.84 2.92
C ASN A 82 -45.36 33.21 2.38
N ASN A 83 -46.46 33.30 1.62
CA ASN A 83 -47.11 34.60 1.37
C ASN A 83 -47.74 35.23 2.64
N ASN A 84 -47.53 34.65 3.84
CA ASN A 84 -47.98 35.16 5.13
C ASN A 84 -46.93 34.95 6.25
N ASN A 85 -45.68 35.37 6.07
CA ASN A 85 -44.91 36.09 7.10
C ASN A 85 -43.43 36.18 6.71
N ASN A 86 -42.90 37.39 6.90
CA ASN A 86 -41.48 37.70 6.93
C ASN A 86 -40.75 36.90 8.04
N ASP A 87 -39.44 36.76 7.86
CA ASP A 87 -38.43 36.15 8.73
C ASP A 87 -38.28 34.63 8.67
N ILE A 88 -37.38 34.16 7.80
CA ILE A 88 -36.40 33.12 8.15
C ILE A 88 -35.07 33.51 7.49
N ASP A 89 -34.16 34.08 8.30
CA ASP A 89 -32.73 34.08 8.04
C ASP A 89 -32.28 32.63 7.84
N ASN A 90 -31.71 32.33 6.68
CA ASN A 90 -31.09 31.04 6.40
C ASN A 90 -29.62 31.32 6.02
N ASP A 91 -28.80 31.56 7.04
CA ASP A 91 -27.35 31.44 6.96
C ASP A 91 -27.03 29.99 6.60
N ASN A 92 -26.88 29.72 5.31
CA ASN A 92 -26.39 28.45 4.80
C ASN A 92 -24.94 28.68 4.34
N ASP A 93 -24.04 28.84 5.31
CA ASP A 93 -22.59 28.70 5.12
C ASP A 93 -22.30 27.25 4.72
N ASN A 94 -22.35 26.98 3.41
CA ASN A 94 -21.88 25.74 2.83
C ASN A 94 -20.51 26.00 2.18
N ASP A 95 -19.49 26.25 3.02
CA ASP A 95 -18.09 26.18 2.63
C ASP A 95 -17.73 24.72 2.37
N ASN A 96 -17.92 24.29 1.12
CA ASN A 96 -17.41 23.03 0.61
C ASN A 96 -16.16 23.31 -0.23
N ASP A 97 -15.08 23.73 0.45
CA ASP A 97 -13.73 23.77 -0.12
C ASP A 97 -13.20 22.34 -0.25
N ASN A 98 -13.50 21.71 -1.39
CA ASN A 98 -12.84 20.48 -1.82
C ASN A 98 -11.67 20.82 -2.76
N GLU A 99 -10.60 21.39 -2.20
CA GLU A 99 -9.31 21.52 -2.86
C GLU A 99 -8.59 20.16 -2.84
N ASN A 100 -8.88 19.32 -3.84
CA ASN A 100 -8.10 18.11 -4.08
C ASN A 100 -6.84 18.49 -4.90
N GLU A 101 -5.85 19.07 -4.22
CA GLU A 101 -4.51 19.27 -4.77
C GLU A 101 -3.76 17.94 -4.85
N ASN A 102 -3.84 17.31 -6.02
CA ASN A 102 -2.92 16.28 -6.45
C ASN A 102 -1.57 16.93 -6.80
N GLU A 103 -0.70 17.10 -5.82
CA GLU A 103 0.72 17.37 -6.05
C GLU A 103 1.59 16.29 -5.41
N GLY A 104 2.14 15.43 -6.26
CA GLY A 104 3.26 14.58 -5.88
C GLY A 104 4.49 15.43 -5.62
N HIS A 105 4.99 15.42 -4.39
CA HIS A 105 6.33 15.91 -4.06
C HIS A 105 7.20 14.75 -3.60
N GLY A 106 8.06 14.31 -4.52
CA GLY A 106 9.28 13.58 -4.19
C GLY A 106 10.37 14.57 -3.84
N GLU A 107 10.83 14.54 -2.60
CA GLU A 107 12.08 15.14 -2.15
C GLU A 107 12.87 14.00 -1.47
N GLY A 108 14.11 13.67 -1.82
CA GLY A 108 15.20 14.57 -2.20
C GLY A 108 16.20 14.74 -1.05
N ALA A 109 16.55 13.68 -0.32
CA ALA A 109 17.63 13.71 0.67
C ALA A 109 18.93 13.18 0.04
N GLN A 110 19.61 14.03 -0.73
CA GLN A 110 21.01 13.84 -1.11
C GLN A 110 21.87 14.39 0.04
N HIS A 111 22.52 13.49 0.78
CA HIS A 111 23.56 13.83 1.75
C HIS A 111 24.90 13.64 1.04
N ASP A 112 25.45 14.73 0.49
CA ASP A 112 26.79 14.75 -0.07
C ASP A 112 27.81 14.88 1.08
N ASP A 113 28.32 13.74 1.55
CA ASP A 113 29.53 13.70 2.36
C ASP A 113 30.72 13.95 1.43
N HIS A 114 31.23 15.19 1.45
CA HIS A 114 32.47 15.55 0.79
C HIS A 114 33.64 15.33 1.75
N ASP A 115 34.42 14.28 1.49
CA ASP A 115 35.71 14.00 2.09
C ASP A 115 36.71 15.17 1.90
N HIS A 116 37.36 15.55 3.00
CA HIS A 116 38.66 16.23 2.96
C HIS A 116 39.58 15.64 4.03
N GLU A 117 40.52 14.81 3.56
CA GLU A 117 41.68 14.32 4.29
C GLU A 117 42.82 15.35 4.34
N ASP A 118 43.71 15.14 5.32
CA ASP A 118 45.06 15.69 5.54
C ASP A 118 45.14 17.09 6.19
N GLY A 119 45.91 17.35 7.24
CA GLY A 119 46.97 16.62 7.93
C GLY A 119 47.76 17.61 8.82
N GLU A 120 48.65 17.07 9.66
CA GLU A 120 49.64 17.75 10.53
C GLU A 120 49.18 18.13 11.97
N ARG A 121 49.38 17.25 12.96
CA ARG A 121 50.61 17.05 13.76
C ARG A 121 51.01 18.24 14.66
N GLY A 122 50.76 18.09 15.96
CA GLY A 122 51.85 18.11 16.95
C GLY A 122 51.85 19.18 18.06
N ARG A 123 52.03 18.66 19.29
CA ARG A 123 52.64 19.27 20.50
C ARG A 123 51.82 20.35 21.21
N GLY A 124 51.54 20.29 22.51
CA GLY A 124 52.28 19.66 23.61
C GLY A 124 53.16 20.69 24.31
N HIS A 125 52.58 21.46 25.24
CA HIS A 125 53.14 21.87 26.54
C HIS A 125 52.01 22.44 27.40
#